data_AF-A0A329B6Z4-F1
#
_entry.id   AF-A0A329B6Z4-F1
#
_cell.length_a   1.000
_cell.length_b   1.000
_cell.length_c   1.000
_cell.angle_alpha   90.00
_cell.angle_beta   90.00
_cell.angle_gamma   90.00
#
_symmetry.space_group_name_H-M   'P 1'
#
loop_
_entity.id
_entity.type
_entity.pdbx_description
1 polymer ?
#
loop_
_entity_poly.entity_id
_entity_poly.type
_entity_poly.pdbx_seq_one_letter_code
_entity_poly.pdbx_strand_id
1 'polypeptide(L)'
;MYDFRVVTTPLRKPPMPNFTKINNPREIRRRLGLNQQTFWGRVGVTQSGGSRYESGREMPKPVRELLRLVHIEQIDLSRVRRNDLEVVDYLRSTHPDLYKSLKKAISAQHRQEAAAPGY
;
A
#
# COMPACT_ATOMS: atom_id res chain seq x y z
N MET A 1 36.81 12.65 -30.68
CA MET A 1 37.04 12.37 -29.25
C MET A 1 35.80 12.89 -28.51
N TYR A 2 34.85 12.02 -28.16
CA TYR A 2 33.61 12.44 -27.49
C TYR A 2 33.86 12.57 -25.98
N ASP A 3 33.63 13.75 -25.42
CA ASP A 3 33.70 14.05 -23.98
C ASP A 3 32.39 13.59 -23.32
N PHE A 4 32.44 12.46 -22.61
CA PHE A 4 31.32 11.89 -21.87
C PHE A 4 31.34 12.44 -20.43
N ARG A 5 30.88 13.69 -20.26
CA ARG A 5 30.64 14.24 -18.92
C ARG A 5 29.41 13.60 -18.33
N VAL A 6 29.62 12.62 -17.46
CA VAL A 6 28.61 12.03 -16.58
C VAL A 6 28.10 13.13 -15.65
N VAL A 7 26.94 13.71 -15.96
CA VAL A 7 26.22 14.58 -15.04
C VAL A 7 25.65 13.69 -13.94
N THR A 8 26.37 13.56 -12.84
CA THR A 8 25.88 12.85 -11.65
C THR A 8 24.84 13.72 -10.96
N THR A 9 23.58 13.63 -11.39
CA THR A 9 22.46 14.19 -10.64
C THR A 9 22.38 13.49 -9.28
N PRO A 10 22.38 14.21 -8.15
CA PRO A 10 22.27 13.56 -6.84
C PRO A 10 20.92 12.85 -6.72
N LEU A 11 20.96 11.56 -6.37
CA LEU A 11 19.78 10.75 -6.06
C LEU A 11 18.98 11.46 -4.96
N ARG A 12 17.84 12.06 -5.33
CA ARG A 12 16.89 12.67 -4.40
C ARG A 12 16.49 11.59 -3.38
N LYS A 13 16.81 11.77 -2.10
CA LYS A 13 16.41 10.82 -1.04
C LYS A 13 14.90 10.59 -1.17
N PRO A 14 14.42 9.33 -1.28
CA PRO A 14 13.00 9.07 -1.41
C PRO A 14 12.27 9.71 -0.21
N PRO A 15 11.10 10.32 -0.41
CA PRO A 15 10.31 10.82 0.70
C PRO A 15 10.09 9.68 1.68
N MET A 16 10.47 9.90 2.94
CA MET A 16 10.24 8.92 4.02
C MET A 16 8.76 8.52 3.98
N PRO A 17 8.42 7.22 4.09
CA PRO A 17 7.04 6.80 4.04
C PRO A 17 6.26 7.54 5.13
N ASN A 18 5.16 8.19 4.77
CA ASN A 18 4.22 8.76 5.73
C ASN A 18 3.57 7.59 6.48
N PHE A 19 4.15 7.19 7.61
CA PHE A 19 3.65 6.10 8.42
C PHE A 19 2.35 6.53 9.09
N THR A 20 1.23 6.09 8.54
CA THR A 20 -0.09 6.35 9.14
C THR A 20 -0.16 5.62 10.47
N LYS A 21 -0.38 6.35 11.56
CA LYS A 21 -0.43 5.76 12.90
C LYS A 21 -1.70 4.90 13.02
N ILE A 22 -1.53 3.58 12.90
CA ILE A 22 -2.59 2.61 13.18
C ILE A 22 -2.75 2.55 14.70
N ASN A 23 -3.71 3.32 15.23
CA ASN A 23 -3.93 3.40 16.67
C ASN A 23 -4.70 2.19 17.22
N ASN A 24 -5.61 1.60 16.44
CA ASN A 24 -6.44 0.51 16.92
C ASN A 24 -6.73 -0.56 15.84
N PRO A 25 -5.98 -1.69 15.80
CA PRO A 25 -6.24 -2.76 14.84
C PRO A 25 -7.59 -3.45 15.05
N ARG A 26 -8.13 -3.41 16.28
CA ARG A 26 -9.43 -4.00 16.62
C ARG A 26 -10.59 -3.28 15.94
N GLU A 27 -10.53 -1.95 15.87
CA GLU A 27 -11.54 -1.13 15.18
C GLU A 27 -11.53 -1.38 13.67
N ILE A 28 -10.34 -1.42 13.07
CA ILE A 28 -10.18 -1.74 11.65
C ILE A 28 -10.79 -3.10 11.35
N ARG A 29 -10.45 -4.12 12.15
CA ARG A 29 -10.99 -5.47 12.00
C ARG A 29 -12.53 -5.50 12.11
N ARG A 30 -13.09 -4.81 13.11
CA ARG A 30 -14.54 -4.72 13.33
C ARG A 30 -15.24 -4.06 12.14
N ARG A 31 -14.69 -2.96 11.61
CA ARG A 31 -15.22 -2.27 10.44
C ARG A 31 -15.23 -3.16 9.20
N LEU A 32 -14.23 -4.01 9.04
CA LEU A 32 -14.14 -4.99 7.94
C LEU A 32 -14.99 -6.24 8.18
N GLY A 33 -15.64 -6.40 9.34
CA GLY A 33 -16.44 -7.58 9.67
C GLY A 33 -15.63 -8.88 9.79
N LEU A 34 -14.31 -8.79 10.01
CA LEU A 34 -13.43 -9.97 10.03
C LEU A 34 -13.26 -10.53 11.45
N ASN A 35 -13.14 -11.86 11.56
CA ASN A 35 -12.66 -12.50 12.78
C ASN A 35 -11.14 -12.31 12.94
N GLN A 36 -10.61 -12.60 14.14
CA GLN A 36 -9.18 -12.40 14.42
C GLN A 36 -8.28 -13.27 13.53
N GLN A 37 -8.63 -14.54 13.33
CA GLN A 37 -7.81 -15.46 12.55
C GLN A 37 -7.64 -14.99 11.10
N THR A 38 -8.73 -14.61 10.43
CA THR A 38 -8.70 -14.10 9.06
C THR A 38 -7.98 -12.77 8.97
N PHE A 39 -8.25 -11.84 9.90
CA PHE A 39 -7.64 -10.52 9.90
C PHE A 39 -6.12 -10.59 10.06
N TRP A 40 -5.64 -11.31 11.08
CA TRP A 40 -4.22 -11.43 11.37
C TRP A 40 -3.50 -12.39 10.42
N GLY A 41 -4.19 -13.44 9.96
CA GLY A 41 -3.65 -14.39 9.00
C GLY A 41 -3.23 -13.75 7.68
N ARG A 42 -3.99 -12.76 7.18
CA ARG A 42 -3.64 -12.03 5.94
C ARG A 42 -2.33 -11.23 6.02
N VAL A 43 -1.84 -10.94 7.24
CA VAL A 43 -0.55 -10.27 7.46
C VAL A 43 0.50 -11.19 8.08
N GLY A 44 0.28 -12.51 8.03
CA GLY A 44 1.22 -13.51 8.52
C GLY A 44 1.34 -13.59 10.05
N VAL A 45 0.34 -13.08 10.78
CA VAL A 45 0.32 -13.09 12.25
C VAL A 45 -0.65 -14.16 12.75
N THR A 46 -0.22 -14.94 13.74
CA THR A 46 -1.07 -15.94 14.38
C THR A 46 -2.21 -15.28 15.16
N GLN A 47 -3.33 -16.00 15.38
CA GLN A 47 -4.46 -15.47 16.14
C GLN A 47 -4.04 -15.02 17.57
N SER A 48 -3.21 -15.81 18.26
CA SER A 48 -2.72 -15.46 19.61
C SER A 48 -1.73 -14.29 19.60
N GLY A 49 -0.95 -14.11 18.52
CA GLY A 49 -0.16 -12.91 18.28
C GLY A 49 -1.04 -11.67 18.11
N GLY A 50 -2.03 -11.78 17.22
CA GLY A 50 -2.98 -10.72 16.92
C GLY A 50 -3.81 -10.27 18.12
N SER A 51 -4.29 -11.23 18.93
CA SER A 51 -5.02 -10.92 20.15
C SER A 51 -4.22 -10.05 21.12
N ARG A 52 -2.90 -10.26 21.22
CA ARG A 52 -2.03 -9.43 22.07
C ARG A 52 -1.92 -8.00 21.54
N TYR A 53 -1.87 -7.83 20.23
CA TYR A 53 -1.85 -6.49 19.63
C TYR A 53 -3.20 -5.77 19.82
N GLU A 54 -4.32 -6.49 19.72
CA GLU A 54 -5.64 -5.91 20.01
C GLU A 54 -5.86 -5.55 21.48
N SER A 55 -5.13 -6.19 22.40
CA SER A 55 -5.18 -5.90 23.84
C SER A 55 -4.18 -4.83 24.30
N GLY A 56 -3.52 -4.13 23.37
CA GLY A 56 -2.66 -2.99 23.69
C GLY A 56 -1.15 -3.27 23.72
N ARG A 57 -0.70 -4.50 23.39
CA ARG A 57 0.73 -4.75 23.19
C ARG A 57 1.23 -3.94 22.00
N GLU A 58 2.41 -3.36 22.13
CA GLU A 58 3.03 -2.66 21.02
C GLU A 58 3.25 -3.59 19.82
N MET A 59 2.78 -3.14 18.67
CA MET A 59 2.91 -3.86 17.41
C MET A 59 4.25 -3.53 16.75
N PRO A 60 5.05 -4.54 16.37
CA PRO A 60 6.28 -4.32 15.61
C PRO A 60 6.02 -3.51 14.34
N LYS A 61 6.97 -2.65 13.98
CA LYS A 61 6.88 -1.80 12.78
C LYS A 61 6.54 -2.60 11.50
N PRO A 62 7.17 -3.75 11.20
CA PRO A 62 6.84 -4.52 10.00
C PRO A 62 5.37 -4.98 9.96
N VAL A 63 4.83 -5.44 11.09
CA VAL A 63 3.43 -5.89 11.19
C VAL A 63 2.47 -4.73 10.96
N ARG A 64 2.81 -3.54 11.48
CA ARG A 64 2.01 -2.32 11.30
C ARG A 64 1.93 -1.91 9.83
N GLU A 65 3.05 -1.96 9.12
CA GLU A 65 3.08 -1.64 7.69
C GLU A 65 2.29 -2.65 6.86
N LEU A 66 2.43 -3.95 7.13
CA LEU A 66 1.62 -4.97 6.45
C LEU A 66 0.13 -4.77 6.72
N LEU A 67 -0.24 -4.42 7.94
CA LEU A 67 -1.64 -4.12 8.28
C LEU A 67 -2.16 -2.92 7.48
N ARG A 68 -1.38 -1.85 7.36
CA ARG A 68 -1.72 -0.71 6.50
C ARG A 68 -1.92 -1.15 5.06
N LEU A 69 -0.95 -1.83 4.46
CA LEU A 69 -1.02 -2.23 3.04
C LEU A 69 -2.23 -3.12 2.77
N VAL A 70 -2.44 -4.14 3.60
CA VAL A 70 -3.48 -5.16 3.37
C VAL A 70 -4.88 -4.67 3.76
N HIS A 71 -5.04 -4.03 4.92
CA HIS A 71 -6.37 -3.75 5.49
C HIS A 71 -6.82 -2.29 5.35
N ILE A 72 -5.89 -1.35 5.12
CA ILE A 72 -6.21 0.06 4.88
C ILE A 72 -6.17 0.35 3.38
N GLU A 73 -5.07 0.02 2.72
CA GLU A 73 -4.89 0.24 1.28
C GLU A 73 -5.50 -0.87 0.42
N GLN A 74 -6.00 -1.95 1.03
CA GLN A 74 -6.65 -3.07 0.34
C GLN A 74 -5.74 -3.71 -0.73
N ILE A 75 -4.42 -3.73 -0.48
CA ILE A 75 -3.44 -4.31 -1.38
C ILE A 75 -3.34 -5.81 -1.12
N ASP A 76 -3.60 -6.60 -2.16
CA ASP A 76 -3.27 -8.01 -2.18
C ASP A 76 -1.76 -8.19 -2.43
N LEU A 77 -1.04 -8.60 -1.38
CA LEU A 77 0.41 -8.80 -1.41
C LEU A 77 0.85 -9.85 -2.45
N SER A 78 -0.01 -10.82 -2.79
CA SER A 78 0.31 -11.86 -3.78
C SER A 78 0.43 -11.31 -5.20
N ARG A 79 -0.21 -10.16 -5.46
CA ARG A 79 -0.23 -9.49 -6.76
C ARG A 79 0.87 -8.46 -6.92
N VAL A 80 1.59 -8.11 -5.85
CA VAL A 80 2.65 -7.11 -5.90
C VAL A 80 3.88 -7.69 -6.60
N ARG A 81 4.24 -7.14 -7.75
CA ARG A 81 5.46 -7.50 -8.49
C ARG A 81 6.42 -6.31 -8.53
N ARG A 82 7.73 -6.62 -8.48
CA ARG A 82 8.79 -5.62 -8.63
C ARG A 82 8.66 -4.83 -9.94
N ASN A 83 8.46 -5.52 -11.07
CA ASN A 83 8.39 -4.89 -12.39
C ASN A 83 7.25 -3.86 -12.48
N ASP A 84 6.09 -4.13 -11.87
CA ASP A 84 4.97 -3.18 -11.87
C ASP A 84 5.33 -1.88 -11.14
N LEU A 85 6.07 -1.99 -10.04
CA LEU A 85 6.56 -0.82 -9.29
C LEU A 85 7.61 -0.04 -10.10
N GLU A 86 8.52 -0.72 -10.78
CA GLU A 86 9.52 -0.10 -11.65
C GLU A 86 8.89 0.66 -12.81
N VAL A 87 7.84 0.11 -13.43
CA VAL A 87 7.05 0.80 -14.46
C VAL A 87 6.41 2.06 -13.90
N VAL A 88 5.84 2.00 -12.69
CA VAL A 88 5.25 3.18 -12.04
C VAL A 88 6.30 4.27 -11.79
N ASP A 89 7.49 3.89 -11.33
CA ASP A 89 8.58 4.84 -11.09
C ASP A 89 9.15 5.44 -12.39
N TYR A 90 9.26 4.61 -13.44
CA TYR A 90 9.61 5.08 -14.78
C TYR A 90 8.59 6.08 -15.33
N LEU A 91 7.29 5.77 -15.20
CA LEU A 91 6.22 6.67 -15.63
C LEU A 91 6.26 8.00 -14.87
N ARG A 92 6.46 7.97 -13.54
CA ARG A 92 6.55 9.20 -12.74
C ARG A 92 7.73 10.08 -13.13
N SER A 93 8.87 9.47 -13.47
CA SER A 93 10.10 10.19 -13.80
C SER A 93 10.13 10.71 -15.23
N THR A 94 9.67 9.90 -16.19
CA THR A 94 9.83 10.19 -17.63
C THR A 94 8.55 10.77 -18.25
N HIS A 95 7.37 10.37 -17.76
CA HIS A 95 6.07 10.74 -18.34
C HIS A 95 5.05 11.13 -17.24
N PRO A 96 5.31 12.17 -16.43
CA PRO A 96 4.48 12.50 -15.27
C PRO A 96 3.03 12.82 -15.62
N ASP A 97 2.77 13.41 -16.79
CA ASP A 97 1.41 13.73 -17.22
C ASP A 97 0.63 12.50 -17.66
N LEU A 98 1.30 11.51 -18.28
CA LEU A 98 0.71 10.20 -18.54
C LEU A 98 0.38 9.46 -17.24
N TYR A 99 1.29 9.50 -16.25
CA TYR A 99 1.01 8.93 -14.93
C TYR A 99 -0.24 9.57 -14.29
N LYS A 100 -0.37 10.91 -14.35
CA LYS A 100 -1.54 11.63 -13.84
C LYS A 100 -2.82 11.25 -14.60
N SER A 101 -2.77 11.14 -15.93
CA SER A 101 -3.94 10.79 -16.74
C SER A 101 -4.42 9.36 -16.47
N LEU A 102 -3.49 8.39 -16.38
CA LEU A 102 -3.80 7.01 -15.98
C LEU A 102 -4.42 6.95 -14.59
N LYS A 103 -3.85 7.69 -13.62
CA LYS A 103 -4.43 7.76 -12.27
C LYS A 103 -5.86 8.32 -12.27
N LYS A 104 -6.12 9.34 -13.10
CA LYS A 104 -7.47 9.92 -13.26
C LYS A 104 -8.43 8.92 -13.91
N ALA A 105 -7.98 8.20 -14.94
CA ALA A 105 -8.78 7.18 -15.62
C ALA A 105 -9.18 6.04 -14.67
N ILE A 106 -8.24 5.49 -13.89
CA ILE A 106 -8.52 4.45 -12.87
C ILE A 106 -9.55 4.96 -11.84
N SER A 107 -9.39 6.20 -11.37
CA SER A 107 -10.31 6.79 -10.40
C SER A 107 -11.72 6.97 -10.97
N ALA A 108 -11.84 7.28 -12.27
CA ALA A 108 -13.13 7.36 -12.96
C ALA A 108 -13.75 5.98 -13.12
N GLN A 109 -12.96 4.97 -13.49
CA GLN A 109 -13.42 3.58 -13.62
C GLN A 109 -13.96 3.03 -12.29
N HIS A 110 -13.23 3.19 -11.19
CA HIS A 110 -13.70 2.75 -9.86
C HIS A 110 -15.01 3.44 -9.44
N ARG A 111 -15.21 4.70 -9.84
CA ARG A 111 -16.45 5.43 -9.57
C ARG A 111 -17.62 4.87 -10.39
N GLN A 112 -17.38 4.47 -11.63
CA GLN A 112 -18.39 3.84 -12.49
C GLN A 112 -18.79 2.46 -11.97
N GLU A 113 -17.82 1.64 -11.58
CA GLU A 113 -18.05 0.32 -10.97
C GLU A 113 -18.87 0.43 -9.67
N ALA A 114 -18.59 1.42 -8.83
CA ALA A 114 -19.35 1.67 -7.60
C ALA A 114 -20.77 2.24 -7.82
N ALA A 115 -21.04 2.81 -9.00
CA ALA A 115 -22.33 3.43 -9.34
C ALA A 115 -23.28 2.48 -10.11
N ALA A 116 -22.80 1.30 -10.54
CA ALA A 116 -23.64 0.30 -11.16
C ALA A 116 -24.53 -0.36 -10.09
N PRO A 117 -25.88 -0.26 -10.17
CA PRO A 117 -26.75 -0.96 -9.24
C PRO A 117 -26.58 -2.47 -9.41
N GLY A 118 -26.26 -3.16 -8.32
CA GLY A 118 -26.25 -4.61 -8.27
C GLY A 118 -27.66 -5.13 -8.54
N TYR A 119 -27.79 -6.03 -9.51
CA TYR A 119 -29.00 -6.83 -9.77
C TYR A 119 -29.25 -7.81 -8.62
#